data_AF-A0AAN5I7J8-F1
#
_entry.id   AF-A0AAN5I7J8-F1
#
_cell.length_a   1.000
_cell.length_b   1.000
_cell.length_c   1.000
_cell.angle_alpha   90.00
_cell.angle_beta   90.00
_cell.angle_gamma   90.00
#
_symmetry.space_group_name_H-M   'P 1'
#
loop_
_entity.id
_entity.type
_entity.pdbx_description
1 polymer ?
#
loop_
_entity_poly.entity_id
_entity_poly.type
_entity_poly.pdbx_seq_one_letter_code
_entity_poly.pdbx_strand_id
1 'polypeptide(L)'
;IYCPSTDFSRPIEQTELHSNDQMHIERMDDTESLDESSLELSNNSDDGEITENPVEVSNRLSLFTCVVCQREGTTLEMHQFAKHPTKRTRWVNAVRATAEGRRSLMEELSVTNCPRLCSSHFKPSDYKQNSSRKMLRINAVPFFQDPTECSGEEADQCNARQISIEI
;
A
#
# COMPACT_ATOMS: atom_id res chain seq x y z
N ILE A 1 -2.50 -10.79 10.40
CA ILE A 1 -3.05 -9.40 10.42
C ILE A 1 -4.55 -9.53 10.18
N TYR A 2 -5.34 -9.43 11.24
CA TYR A 2 -6.81 -9.50 11.20
C TYR A 2 -7.37 -8.09 10.93
N CYS A 3 -8.26 -7.96 9.95
CA CYS A 3 -9.02 -6.73 9.73
C CYS A 3 -10.47 -7.03 10.12
N PRO A 4 -11.00 -6.47 11.22
CA PRO A 4 -12.40 -6.69 11.58
C PRO A 4 -13.31 -6.00 10.55
N SER A 5 -14.19 -6.79 9.92
CA SER A 5 -15.31 -6.31 9.13
C SER A 5 -16.27 -5.58 10.06
N THR A 6 -16.38 -4.26 9.93
CA THR A 6 -17.42 -3.48 10.61
C THR A 6 -18.48 -3.13 9.59
N ASP A 7 -19.56 -3.88 9.67
CA ASP A 7 -20.86 -3.60 9.07
C ASP A 7 -21.43 -2.35 9.77
N PHE A 8 -21.70 -1.28 9.01
CA PHE A 8 -22.37 -0.10 9.51
C PHE A 8 -23.61 0.18 8.66
N SER A 9 -24.67 -0.57 8.92
CA SER A 9 -26.03 -0.09 8.72
C SER A 9 -26.54 0.52 10.03
N ARG A 10 -26.63 1.86 10.10
CA ARG A 10 -27.73 2.59 10.78
C ARG A 10 -27.63 4.11 10.58
N PRO A 11 -28.78 4.83 10.56
CA PRO A 11 -28.86 6.24 10.21
C PRO A 11 -28.56 7.15 11.42
N ILE A 12 -28.06 8.36 11.13
CA ILE A 12 -27.74 9.41 12.09
C ILE A 12 -29.00 10.26 12.33
N GLU A 13 -29.56 10.22 13.54
CA GLU A 13 -30.44 11.29 14.03
C GLU A 13 -29.60 12.28 14.86
N GLN A 14 -29.78 13.56 14.54
CA GLN A 14 -29.16 14.70 15.19
C GLN A 14 -29.99 15.13 16.40
N THR A 15 -29.37 15.30 17.55
CA THR A 15 -29.81 16.23 18.59
C THR A 15 -28.59 16.86 19.26
N GLU A 16 -28.63 18.19 19.32
CA GLU A 16 -27.70 19.07 20.05
C GLU A 16 -27.93 18.91 21.58
N LEU A 17 -27.09 19.30 22.54
CA LEU A 17 -26.50 20.62 22.81
C LEU A 17 -25.77 20.54 24.19
N HIS A 18 -24.74 21.38 24.38
CA HIS A 18 -24.19 21.95 25.64
C HIS A 18 -23.03 21.29 26.43
N SER A 19 -21.92 22.05 26.40
CA SER A 19 -21.15 22.60 27.54
C SER A 19 -19.97 21.83 28.15
N ASN A 20 -18.81 22.50 28.01
CA ASN A 20 -17.63 22.62 28.89
C ASN A 20 -17.48 21.64 30.05
N ASP A 21 -16.37 20.90 30.04
CA ASP A 21 -15.55 20.75 31.25
C ASP A 21 -14.07 20.54 30.92
N GLN A 22 -13.26 21.26 31.69
CA GLN A 22 -11.84 21.51 31.52
C GLN A 22 -11.06 20.44 32.30
N MET A 23 -10.43 19.48 31.60
CA MET A 23 -9.58 18.48 32.28
C MET A 23 -8.14 18.97 32.44
N HIS A 24 -7.77 19.12 33.71
CA HIS A 24 -6.45 19.42 34.25
C HIS A 24 -5.51 18.23 34.01
N ILE A 25 -4.39 18.45 33.31
CA ILE A 25 -3.33 17.43 33.16
C ILE A 25 -2.31 17.67 34.27
N GLU A 26 -2.36 16.85 35.32
CA GLU A 26 -1.30 16.76 36.32
C GLU A 26 -0.08 16.08 35.70
N ARG A 27 1.06 16.75 35.88
CA ARG A 27 2.40 16.25 35.57
C ARG A 27 2.72 15.11 36.53
N MET A 28 3.17 13.98 36.00
CA MET A 28 3.97 13.01 36.75
C MET A 28 5.36 13.00 36.10
N ASP A 29 6.27 13.74 36.74
CA ASP A 29 7.70 13.51 36.65
C ASP A 29 8.00 12.30 37.54
N ASP A 30 8.51 11.22 36.97
CA ASP A 30 9.45 10.37 37.69
C ASP A 30 10.47 9.79 36.71
N THR A 31 11.68 9.98 37.14
CA THR A 31 12.98 9.76 36.55
C THR A 31 13.39 8.29 36.54
N GLU A 32 14.38 8.02 35.67
CA GLU A 32 15.44 7.01 35.84
C GLU A 32 15.11 5.52 35.61
N SER A 33 15.68 4.97 34.53
CA SER A 33 16.59 3.82 34.63
C SER A 33 17.21 3.56 33.25
N LEU A 34 18.53 3.73 33.17
CA LEU A 34 19.36 3.29 32.06
C LEU A 34 19.62 1.79 32.21
N ASP A 35 19.32 1.00 31.17
CA ASP A 35 20.09 -0.20 30.87
C ASP A 35 20.50 -0.20 29.39
N GLU A 36 21.78 0.13 29.19
CA GLU A 36 22.57 -0.34 28.06
C GLU A 36 22.83 -1.84 28.19
N SER A 37 23.19 -2.47 27.06
CA SER A 37 23.73 -3.84 26.87
C SER A 37 22.67 -4.93 26.64
N SER A 38 22.75 -5.84 25.68
CA SER A 38 23.87 -6.26 24.84
C SER A 38 23.35 -6.88 23.54
N LEU A 39 24.04 -6.57 22.44
CA LEU A 39 24.00 -7.34 21.20
C LEU A 39 24.79 -8.64 21.42
N GLU A 40 24.10 -9.75 21.62
CA GLU A 40 24.73 -11.08 21.65
C GLU A 40 24.83 -11.61 20.21
N LEU A 41 25.95 -11.33 19.54
CA LEU A 41 26.44 -12.12 18.42
C LEU A 41 26.97 -13.45 18.98
N SER A 42 26.16 -14.51 18.90
CA SER A 42 26.65 -15.87 19.12
C SER A 42 27.36 -16.36 17.85
N ASN A 43 28.69 -16.23 17.84
CA ASN A 43 29.56 -16.92 16.90
C ASN A 43 29.84 -18.32 17.46
N ASN A 44 29.09 -19.32 17.00
CA ASN A 44 29.47 -20.71 17.20
C ASN A 44 30.23 -21.15 15.96
N SER A 45 31.54 -21.32 16.11
CA SER A 45 32.36 -22.10 15.20
C SER A 45 32.04 -23.57 15.46
N ASP A 46 31.36 -24.21 14.52
CA ASP A 46 31.16 -25.65 14.50
C ASP A 46 31.65 -26.18 13.15
N ASP A 47 32.59 -27.11 13.23
CA ASP A 47 33.28 -27.76 12.14
C ASP A 47 32.49 -29.01 11.73
N GLY A 48 31.70 -28.92 10.66
CA GLY A 48 30.95 -30.08 10.19
C GLY A 48 30.13 -29.83 8.93
N GLU A 49 30.69 -30.25 7.79
CA GLU A 49 29.98 -30.66 6.57
C GLU A 49 28.91 -29.71 6.00
N ILE A 50 29.34 -28.81 5.12
CA ILE A 50 28.45 -27.99 4.29
C ILE A 50 27.82 -28.90 3.22
N THR A 51 26.73 -29.59 3.56
CA THR A 51 25.77 -30.03 2.54
C THR A 51 25.03 -28.78 2.07
N GLU A 52 25.46 -28.25 0.94
CA GLU A 52 24.89 -27.09 0.25
C GLU A 52 23.47 -27.37 -0.29
N ASN A 53 22.51 -27.52 0.62
CA ASN A 53 21.14 -27.15 0.29
C ASN A 53 21.01 -25.67 0.64
N PRO A 54 20.73 -24.78 -0.33
CA PRO A 54 20.36 -23.42 0.02
C PRO A 54 19.12 -23.54 0.91
N VAL A 55 19.27 -23.18 2.18
CA VAL A 55 18.14 -22.92 3.06
C VAL A 55 17.44 -21.74 2.42
N GLU A 56 16.49 -22.04 1.54
CA GLU A 56 15.46 -21.09 1.15
C GLU A 56 14.77 -20.72 2.44
N VAL A 57 15.28 -19.67 3.10
CA VAL A 57 14.54 -18.91 4.09
C VAL A 57 13.38 -18.33 3.32
N SER A 58 12.38 -19.18 3.12
CA SER A 58 11.04 -18.89 2.60
C SER A 58 10.37 -18.03 3.66
N ASN A 59 10.89 -16.81 3.83
CA ASN A 59 10.13 -15.69 4.31
C ASN A 59 9.09 -15.48 3.22
N ARG A 60 7.99 -16.24 3.29
CA ARG A 60 6.87 -16.19 2.35
C ARG A 60 6.20 -14.85 2.53
N LEU A 61 6.85 -13.79 2.03
CA LEU A 61 6.32 -12.45 2.00
C LEU A 61 4.99 -12.56 1.26
N SER A 62 3.90 -12.23 1.94
CA SER A 62 2.59 -12.22 1.30
C SER A 62 2.62 -11.21 0.17
N LEU A 63 2.48 -11.71 -1.06
CA LEU A 63 2.34 -10.88 -2.24
C LEU A 63 0.91 -10.36 -2.32
N PHE A 64 0.76 -9.13 -2.77
CA PHE A 64 -0.52 -8.51 -3.06
C PHE A 64 -0.56 -8.08 -4.51
N THR A 65 -1.74 -8.12 -5.11
CA THR A 65 -1.96 -7.68 -6.48
C THR A 65 -2.47 -6.25 -6.50
N CYS A 66 -1.89 -5.41 -7.36
CA CYS A 66 -2.36 -4.05 -7.60
C CYS A 66 -3.66 -4.05 -8.40
N VAL A 67 -4.73 -3.48 -7.87
CA VAL A 67 -6.06 -3.45 -8.52
C VAL A 67 -6.14 -2.60 -9.79
N VAL A 68 -5.09 -1.84 -10.10
CA VAL A 68 -5.06 -0.97 -11.29
C VAL A 68 -4.23 -1.57 -12.42
N CYS A 69 -3.01 -2.02 -12.13
CA CYS A 69 -2.06 -2.52 -13.13
C CYS A 69 -1.74 -4.01 -13.01
N GLN A 70 -2.38 -4.74 -12.09
CA GLN A 70 -2.20 -6.17 -11.84
C GLN A 70 -0.78 -6.62 -11.46
N ARG A 71 0.14 -5.69 -11.22
CA ARG A 71 1.48 -6.01 -10.70
C ARG A 71 1.38 -6.58 -9.29
N GLU A 72 2.13 -7.64 -9.03
CA GLU A 72 2.30 -8.19 -7.70
C GLU A 72 3.43 -7.49 -6.93
N GLY A 73 3.37 -7.51 -5.61
CA GLY A 73 4.43 -6.94 -4.78
C GLY A 73 4.19 -7.12 -3.29
N THR A 74 5.22 -6.81 -2.53
CA THR A 74 5.22 -7.02 -1.08
C THR A 74 4.43 -5.94 -0.33
N THR A 75 4.23 -6.13 0.98
CA THR A 75 3.62 -5.12 1.87
C THR A 75 4.34 -3.76 1.85
N LEU A 76 5.64 -3.73 1.56
CA LEU A 76 6.45 -2.51 1.50
C LEU A 76 6.24 -1.72 0.20
N GLU A 77 5.79 -2.40 -0.85
CA GLU A 77 5.61 -1.84 -2.19
C GLU A 77 4.15 -1.53 -2.49
N MET A 78 3.22 -2.02 -1.65
CA MET A 78 1.78 -1.99 -1.88
C MET A 78 1.01 -1.19 -0.81
N HIS A 79 0.39 -0.10 -1.25
CA HIS A 79 -0.44 0.78 -0.42
C HIS A 79 -1.90 0.31 -0.42
N GLN A 80 -2.55 0.36 0.72
CA GLN A 80 -3.99 0.09 0.78
C GLN A 80 -4.76 1.18 0.03
N PHE A 81 -5.75 0.77 -0.75
CA PHE A 81 -6.68 1.70 -1.39
C PHE A 81 -7.39 2.52 -0.32
N ALA A 82 -7.70 3.77 -0.64
CA ALA A 82 -8.37 4.66 0.29
C ALA A 82 -9.71 4.07 0.79
N LYS A 83 -9.86 4.00 2.12
CA LYS A 83 -11.11 3.55 2.77
C LYS A 83 -12.14 4.67 2.87
N HIS A 84 -11.69 5.90 3.15
CA HIS A 84 -12.59 7.05 3.30
C HIS A 84 -13.28 7.36 1.96
N PRO A 85 -14.62 7.48 1.91
CA PRO A 85 -15.39 7.53 0.67
C PRO A 85 -14.93 8.65 -0.27
N THR A 86 -14.77 9.87 0.24
CA THR A 86 -14.32 11.02 -0.58
C THR A 86 -12.93 10.81 -1.19
N LYS A 87 -11.99 10.23 -0.42
CA LYS A 87 -10.63 9.96 -0.89
C LYS A 87 -10.62 8.79 -1.87
N ARG A 88 -11.45 7.77 -1.62
CA ARG A 88 -11.67 6.62 -2.50
C ARG A 88 -12.19 7.06 -3.86
N THR A 89 -13.25 7.86 -3.91
CA THR A 89 -13.78 8.44 -5.16
C THR A 89 -12.71 9.24 -5.89
N ARG A 90 -11.93 10.06 -5.17
CA ARG A 90 -10.82 10.82 -5.77
C ARG A 90 -9.75 9.91 -6.39
N TRP A 91 -9.39 8.81 -5.72
CA TRP A 91 -8.44 7.84 -6.25
C TRP A 91 -9.00 7.08 -7.46
N VAL A 92 -10.27 6.66 -7.43
CA VAL A 92 -10.94 6.01 -8.57
C VAL A 92 -10.95 6.94 -9.79
N ASN A 93 -11.33 8.21 -9.61
CA ASN A 93 -11.33 9.20 -10.69
C ASN A 93 -9.92 9.46 -11.25
N ALA A 94 -8.88 9.30 -10.44
CA ALA A 94 -7.50 9.54 -10.87
C ALA A 94 -6.89 8.37 -11.65
N VAL A 95 -7.40 7.15 -11.46
CA VAL A 95 -6.85 5.95 -12.11
C VAL A 95 -7.73 5.39 -13.23
N ARG A 96 -8.95 5.90 -13.40
CA ARG A 96 -9.85 5.55 -14.50
C ARG A 96 -10.50 6.82 -15.07
N ALA A 97 -10.25 7.10 -16.35
CA ALA A 97 -10.79 8.27 -17.03
C ALA A 97 -12.29 8.11 -17.38
N THR A 98 -12.68 6.92 -17.85
CA THR A 98 -14.05 6.67 -18.33
C THR A 98 -15.04 6.45 -17.17
N ALA A 99 -16.31 6.82 -17.36
CA ALA A 99 -17.36 6.53 -16.39
C ALA A 99 -17.55 5.02 -16.17
N GLU A 100 -17.44 4.23 -17.24
CA GLU A 100 -17.47 2.77 -17.25
C GLU A 100 -16.38 2.18 -16.34
N GLY A 101 -15.13 2.58 -16.58
CA GLY A 101 -13.97 2.09 -15.82
C GLY A 101 -14.04 2.49 -14.35
N ARG A 102 -14.54 3.70 -14.04
CA ARG A 102 -14.75 4.14 -12.66
C ARG A 102 -15.79 3.30 -11.93
N ARG A 103 -16.91 2.98 -12.59
CA ARG A 103 -17.97 2.14 -12.02
C ARG A 103 -17.47 0.73 -11.76
N SER A 104 -16.83 0.12 -12.76
CA SER A 104 -16.27 -1.23 -12.67
C SER A 104 -15.21 -1.34 -11.57
N LEU A 105 -14.29 -0.38 -11.47
CA LEU A 105 -13.30 -0.36 -10.39
C LEU A 105 -13.96 -0.17 -9.02
N MET A 106 -14.97 0.70 -8.91
CA MET A 106 -15.66 0.91 -7.63
C MET A 106 -16.35 -0.37 -7.13
N GLU A 107 -16.96 -1.13 -8.05
CA GLU A 107 -17.54 -2.45 -7.79
C GLU A 107 -16.47 -3.46 -7.37
N GLU A 108 -15.36 -3.57 -8.10
CA GLU A 108 -14.24 -4.46 -7.74
C GLU A 108 -13.73 -4.17 -6.32
N LEU A 109 -13.50 -2.89 -6.01
CA LEU A 109 -13.05 -2.45 -4.69
C LEU A 109 -14.07 -2.73 -3.57
N SER A 110 -15.32 -3.06 -3.89
CA SER A 110 -16.36 -3.42 -2.90
C SER A 110 -16.33 -4.91 -2.55
N VAL A 111 -15.90 -5.76 -3.49
CA VAL A 111 -15.78 -7.22 -3.31
C VAL A 111 -14.39 -7.61 -2.82
N THR A 112 -13.34 -6.89 -3.24
CA THR A 112 -11.97 -7.20 -2.83
C THR A 112 -11.72 -6.84 -1.38
N ASN A 113 -11.23 -7.81 -0.61
CA ASN A 113 -10.75 -7.57 0.75
C ASN A 113 -9.38 -6.87 0.70
N CYS A 114 -9.31 -5.65 1.25
CA CYS A 114 -8.08 -4.85 1.33
C CYS A 114 -7.39 -4.60 -0.03
N PRO A 115 -8.07 -3.94 -0.99
CA PRO A 115 -7.49 -3.64 -2.30
C PRO A 115 -6.20 -2.82 -2.16
N ARG A 116 -5.23 -3.07 -3.06
CA ARG A 116 -3.89 -2.49 -3.01
C ARG A 116 -3.52 -1.76 -4.29
N LEU A 117 -2.65 -0.76 -4.15
CA LEU A 117 -1.98 -0.05 -5.24
C LEU A 117 -0.48 -0.12 -5.05
N CYS A 118 0.26 -0.39 -6.12
CA CYS A 118 1.71 -0.36 -6.07
C CYS A 118 2.23 1.08 -5.90
N SER A 119 3.42 1.19 -5.31
CA SER A 119 4.08 2.47 -5.01
C SER A 119 4.36 3.30 -6.26
N SER A 120 4.51 2.67 -7.44
CA SER A 120 4.76 3.39 -8.68
C SER A 120 3.60 4.27 -9.14
N HIS A 121 2.41 4.13 -8.56
CA HIS A 121 1.29 5.04 -8.83
C HIS A 121 1.39 6.36 -8.05
N PHE A 122 2.42 6.57 -7.22
CA PHE A 122 2.56 7.80 -6.44
C PHE A 122 3.89 8.47 -6.73
N LYS A 123 3.91 9.80 -6.63
CA LYS A 123 5.15 10.57 -6.81
C LYS A 123 6.01 10.43 -5.54
N PRO A 124 7.34 10.54 -5.64
CA PRO A 124 8.21 10.56 -4.45
C PRO A 124 7.80 11.63 -3.42
N SER A 125 7.28 12.77 -3.88
CA SER A 125 6.77 13.86 -3.05
C SER A 125 5.49 13.53 -2.26
N ASP A 126 4.74 12.51 -2.68
CA ASP A 126 3.52 12.05 -2.00
C ASP A 126 3.82 11.25 -0.74
N TYR A 127 5.09 10.89 -0.51
CA TYR A 127 5.53 10.19 0.68
C TYR A 127 5.94 11.15 1.79
N LYS A 128 5.76 10.71 3.04
CA LYS A 128 6.28 11.40 4.22
C LYS A 128 7.81 11.22 4.26
N GLN A 129 8.54 12.32 4.36
CA GLN A 129 9.99 12.27 4.61
C GLN A 129 10.21 11.76 6.04
N ASN A 130 11.27 10.95 6.25
CA ASN A 130 11.70 10.41 7.54
C ASN A 130 10.83 9.28 8.13
N SER A 131 10.07 8.56 7.31
CA SER A 131 9.38 7.35 7.75
C SER A 131 10.14 6.10 7.29
N SER A 132 10.44 5.19 8.22
CA SER A 132 11.05 3.89 7.91
C SER A 132 10.16 3.02 7.01
N ARG A 133 8.84 3.27 7.04
CA ARG A 133 7.87 2.72 6.08
C ARG A 133 7.52 3.75 5.03
N LYS A 134 7.30 3.34 3.77
CA LYS A 134 6.80 4.23 2.70
C LYS A 134 5.36 4.67 2.99
N MET A 135 5.17 5.67 3.84
CA MET A 135 3.85 6.17 4.23
C MET A 135 3.43 7.32 3.31
N LEU A 136 2.21 7.22 2.76
CA LEU A 136 1.63 8.28 1.95
C LEU A 136 1.17 9.47 2.82
N ARG A 137 1.30 10.67 2.26
CA ARG A 137 0.69 11.89 2.78
C ARG A 137 -0.83 11.82 2.66
N ILE A 138 -1.53 12.65 3.44
CA ILE A 138 -2.99 12.66 3.44
C ILE A 138 -3.58 13.08 2.08
N ASN A 139 -2.90 13.98 1.39
CA ASN A 139 -3.27 14.54 0.09
C ASN A 139 -2.71 13.76 -1.11
N ALA A 140 -2.01 12.64 -0.90
CA ALA A 140 -1.50 11.80 -1.98
C ALA A 140 -2.65 11.29 -2.86
N VAL A 141 -2.48 11.42 -4.18
CA VAL A 141 -3.42 10.94 -5.19
C VAL A 141 -2.64 10.08 -6.18
N PRO A 142 -3.08 8.85 -6.47
CA PRO A 142 -2.39 8.00 -7.43
C PRO A 142 -2.51 8.58 -8.84
N PHE A 143 -1.57 8.24 -9.71
CA PHE A 143 -1.66 8.45 -11.14
C PHE A 143 -1.63 7.12 -11.87
N PHE A 144 -2.41 7.01 -12.93
CA PHE A 144 -2.35 5.92 -13.88
C PHE A 144 -2.53 6.49 -15.28
N GLN A 145 -1.53 6.27 -16.13
CA GLN A 145 -1.68 6.46 -17.56
C GLN A 145 -2.22 5.15 -18.10
N ASP A 146 -3.45 5.17 -18.61
CA ASP A 146 -3.98 4.01 -19.31
C ASP A 146 -3.15 3.82 -20.58
N PRO A 147 -2.48 2.66 -20.78
CA PRO A 147 -1.71 2.44 -22.00
C PRO A 147 -2.57 2.46 -23.27
N THR A 148 -3.90 2.43 -23.15
CA THR A 148 -4.82 2.60 -24.30
C THR A 148 -5.04 4.05 -24.71
N GLU A 149 -4.60 5.04 -23.92
CA GLU A 149 -4.52 6.43 -24.36
C GLU A 149 -3.21 6.67 -25.12
N CYS A 150 -3.07 5.99 -26.26
CA CYS A 150 -2.27 6.51 -27.37
C CYS A 150 -2.92 7.84 -27.78
N SER A 151 -2.46 8.95 -27.21
CA SER A 151 -2.64 10.27 -27.80
C SER A 151 -2.02 10.22 -29.18
N GLY A 152 -2.87 10.03 -30.19
CA GLY A 152 -2.43 9.72 -31.54
C GLY A 152 -1.63 10.86 -32.15
N GLU A 153 -0.33 10.63 -32.31
CA GLU A 153 0.53 11.09 -33.42
C GLU A 153 1.60 9.98 -33.58
N GLU A 154 1.61 9.29 -34.74
CA GLU A 154 2.55 8.24 -35.18
C GLU A 154 2.54 6.86 -34.48
N ALA A 155 1.49 6.08 -34.75
CA ALA A 155 1.48 4.63 -34.56
C ALA A 155 2.20 3.93 -35.73
N ASP A 156 3.53 3.97 -35.77
CA ASP A 156 4.30 3.22 -36.77
C ASP A 156 5.71 2.81 -36.28
N GLN A 157 5.87 2.31 -35.05
CA GLN A 157 7.07 1.52 -34.71
C GLN A 157 6.96 0.71 -33.40
N CYS A 158 5.96 -0.17 -33.27
CA CYS A 158 6.05 -1.26 -32.30
C CYS A 158 6.72 -2.45 -33.00
N ASN A 159 8.05 -2.42 -33.05
CA ASN A 159 8.86 -3.43 -33.71
C ASN A 159 8.49 -4.85 -33.28
N ALA A 160 8.19 -5.66 -34.29
CA ALA A 160 8.11 -7.10 -34.21
C ALA A 160 9.35 -7.68 -33.51
N ARG A 161 9.13 -8.37 -32.40
CA ARG A 161 10.07 -9.38 -31.88
C ARG A 161 9.38 -10.73 -31.91
N GLN A 162 9.28 -11.31 -33.11
CA GLN A 162 9.15 -12.76 -33.27
C GLN A 162 10.39 -13.26 -34.02
N ILE A 163 11.40 -13.58 -33.21
CA ILE A 163 12.27 -14.76 -33.26
C ILE A 163 12.39 -15.40 -34.65
N SER A 164 13.51 -15.12 -35.33
CA SER A 164 14.10 -16.03 -36.31
C SER A 164 14.49 -17.32 -35.60
N ILE A 165 13.86 -18.44 -35.95
CA ILE A 165 14.42 -19.76 -35.74
C ILE A 165 14.96 -20.20 -37.09
N GLU A 166 16.28 -20.09 -37.27
CA GLU A 166 17.02 -20.91 -38.23
C GLU A 166 17.05 -22.34 -37.68
N ILE A 167 16.47 -23.30 -38.41
CA ILE A 167 17.01 -24.66 -38.63
C ILE A 167 16.58 -25.11 -40.03
#